data_AF-A0A4Q3MIM4-F1
#
_entry.id   AF-A0A4Q3MIM4-F1
#
_cell.length_a   1.000
_cell.length_b   1.000
_cell.length_c   1.000
_cell.angle_alpha   90.00
_cell.angle_beta   90.00
_cell.angle_gamma   90.00
#
_symmetry.space_group_name_H-M   'P 1'
#
loop_
_entity.id
_entity.type
_entity.pdbx_description
1 polymer ?
#
loop_
_entity_poly.entity_id
_entity_poly.type
_entity_poly.pdbx_seq_one_letter_code
_entity_poly.pdbx_strand_id
1 'polypeptide(L)' 'MTDLSLSGPPGAPALRSRARRWLRNSGASVGGAIVLIAVLCAVAAPLLAPYDPYLQDLPMRLKPPV' A
#
# COMPACT_ATOMS: atom_id res chain seq x y z
N MET A 1 -28.66 43.63 -19.68
CA MET A 1 -29.32 42.69 -20.60
C MET A 1 -28.22 42.11 -21.46
N THR A 2 -27.63 40.95 -21.26
CA THR A 2 -27.78 39.80 -20.34
C THR A 2 -26.45 39.05 -20.48
N ASP A 3 -25.62 39.10 -19.45
CA ASP A 3 -25.09 37.92 -18.75
C ASP A 3 -23.72 37.44 -19.25
N LEU A 4 -22.69 37.90 -18.53
CA LEU A 4 -21.39 37.25 -18.40
C LEU A 4 -21.59 35.81 -17.91
N SER A 5 -21.86 34.91 -18.85
CA SER A 5 -21.95 33.48 -18.60
C SER A 5 -20.56 32.96 -18.26
N LEU A 6 -20.26 32.96 -16.96
CA LEU A 6 -19.15 32.25 -16.35
C LEU A 6 -19.37 30.75 -16.61
N SER A 7 -18.87 30.24 -17.75
CA SER A 7 -18.68 28.80 -17.92
C SER A 7 -17.58 28.36 -16.95
N GLY A 8 -17.95 28.06 -15.71
CA GLY A 8 -17.06 27.42 -14.75
C GLY A 8 -16.47 26.15 -15.36
N PRO A 9 -15.21 25.80 -15.04
CA PRO A 9 -14.56 24.64 -15.64
C PRO A 9 -15.42 23.38 -15.38
N PRO A 10 -15.56 22.49 -16.38
CA PRO A 10 -16.34 21.27 -16.22
C PRO A 10 -15.82 20.52 -15.00
N GLY A 11 -16.76 20.19 -14.11
CA GLY A 11 -16.52 19.70 -12.76
C GLY A 11 -15.36 18.69 -12.68
N ALA A 12 -14.50 18.93 -11.71
CA ALA A 12 -13.35 18.09 -11.39
C ALA A 12 -13.73 16.59 -11.50
N PRO A 13 -12.91 15.76 -12.16
CA PRO A 13 -13.22 14.35 -12.33
C PRO A 13 -13.38 13.71 -10.95
N ALA A 14 -14.60 13.31 -10.64
CA ALA A 14 -14.96 12.62 -9.41
C ALA A 14 -13.99 11.45 -9.19
N LEU A 15 -13.17 11.52 -8.13
CA LEU A 15 -12.20 10.49 -7.76
C LEU A 15 -12.82 9.06 -7.76
N ARG A 16 -14.12 8.98 -7.46
CA ARG A 16 -14.97 7.79 -7.52
C ARG A 16 -15.07 7.13 -8.90
N SER A 17 -15.04 7.91 -10.00
CA SER A 17 -15.14 7.35 -11.36
C SER A 17 -13.84 6.67 -11.80
N ARG A 18 -12.68 7.19 -11.35
CA ARG A 18 -11.36 6.62 -11.64
C ARG A 18 -11.09 5.35 -10.84
N ALA A 19 -11.49 5.30 -9.56
CA ALA A 19 -11.33 4.11 -8.71
C ALA A 19 -12.04 2.87 -9.29
N ARG A 20 -13.27 3.03 -9.80
CA ARG A 20 -14.01 1.92 -10.44
C ARG A 20 -13.37 1.43 -11.74
N ARG A 21 -12.72 2.32 -12.49
CA ARG A 21 -12.00 1.97 -13.71
C ARG A 21 -10.70 1.21 -13.40
N TRP A 22 -10.03 1.58 -12.31
CA TRP A 22 -8.84 0.89 -11.81
C TRP A 22 -9.15 -0.53 -11.31
N LEU A 23 -10.26 -0.72 -10.59
CA LEU A 23 -10.73 -2.06 -10.18
C LEU A 23 -11.09 -2.99 -11.34
N ARG A 24 -11.33 -2.45 -12.54
CA ARG A 24 -11.68 -3.22 -13.74
C ARG A 24 -10.46 -3.72 -14.52
N ASN A 25 -9.27 -3.23 -14.19
CA ASN A 25 -8.00 -3.71 -14.76
C ASN A 25 -7.40 -4.76 -13.82
N SER A 26 -7.40 -6.03 -14.25
CA SER A 26 -6.89 -7.15 -13.46
C SER A 26 -5.44 -6.96 -12.99
N GLY A 27 -4.58 -6.32 -13.79
CA GLY A 27 -3.20 -6.03 -13.38
C GLY A 27 -3.11 -5.00 -12.24
N ALA A 28 -3.90 -3.93 -12.30
CA ALA A 28 -3.92 -2.89 -11.27
C ALA A 28 -4.55 -3.38 -9.96
N SER A 29 -5.58 -4.23 -10.05
CA SER A 29 -6.21 -4.83 -8.86
C SER A 29 -5.30 -5.83 -8.15
N VAL A 30 -4.57 -6.69 -8.89
CA VAL A 30 -3.62 -7.63 -8.30
C VAL A 30 -2.46 -6.90 -7.65
N GLY A 31 -1.85 -5.92 -8.32
CA GLY A 31 -0.79 -5.10 -7.73
C GLY A 31 -1.26 -4.36 -6.48
N GLY A 32 -2.46 -3.76 -6.54
CA GLY A 32 -3.08 -3.10 -5.39
C GLY A 32 -3.34 -4.06 -4.22
N ALA A 33 -3.79 -5.29 -4.50
CA ALA A 33 -4.01 -6.31 -3.48
C ALA A 33 -2.70 -6.73 -2.79
N ILE A 34 -1.63 -6.95 -3.55
CA ILE A 34 -0.31 -7.29 -3.00
C ILE A 34 0.20 -6.17 -2.08
N VAL A 35 0.13 -4.92 -2.53
CA VAL A 35 0.56 -3.77 -1.72
C VAL A 35 -0.29 -3.64 -0.46
N LEU A 36 -1.61 -3.81 -0.57
CA LEU A 36 -2.51 -3.76 0.58
C LEU A 36 -2.15 -4.84 1.61
N ILE A 37 -1.91 -6.07 1.18
CA ILE A 37 -1.49 -7.17 2.06
C ILE A 37 -0.17 -6.82 2.74
N ALA A 38 0.82 -6.30 2.00
CA ALA A 38 2.11 -5.90 2.58
C ALA A 38 1.95 -4.82 3.66
N VAL A 39 1.08 -3.83 3.43
CA VAL A 39 0.77 -2.77 4.42
C VAL A 39 0.09 -3.37 5.66
N LEU A 40 -0.86 -4.29 5.48
CA LEU A 40 -1.51 -4.98 6.60
C LEU A 40 -0.49 -5.79 7.43
N CYS A 41 0.42 -6.51 6.77
CA CYS A 41 1.51 -7.21 7.43
C CYS A 41 2.43 -6.25 8.20
N ALA A 42 2.72 -5.06 7.65
CA ALA A 42 3.55 -4.07 8.32
C ALA A 42 2.87 -3.49 9.57
N VAL A 43 1.57 -3.19 9.51
CA VAL A 43 0.81 -2.73 10.69
C VAL A 43 0.71 -3.83 11.75
N ALA A 44 0.51 -5.08 11.31
CA ALA A 44 0.46 -6.24 12.19
C ALA A 44 1.86 -6.77 12.57
N ALA A 45 2.94 -6.11 12.16
CA ALA A 45 4.31 -6.58 12.39
C ALA A 45 4.63 -6.88 13.87
N PRO A 46 4.18 -6.09 14.87
CA PRO A 46 4.43 -6.40 16.28
C PRO A 46 3.79 -7.72 16.74
N LEU A 47 2.70 -8.15 16.10
CA LEU A 47 2.05 -9.43 16.38
C LEU A 47 2.67 -10.59 15.58
N LEU A 48 3.06 -10.35 14.32
CA LEU A 48 3.64 -11.38 13.46
C LEU A 48 5.12 -11.65 13.77
N ALA A 49 5.88 -10.62 14.08
CA ALA A 49 7.32 -10.64 14.33
C ALA A 49 7.64 -9.81 15.58
N PRO A 50 7.30 -10.30 16.79
CA PRO A 50 7.59 -9.61 18.04
C PRO A 50 9.08 -9.57 18.38
N TYR A 51 9.88 -10.50 17.84
CA TYR A 51 11.32 -10.59 18.09
C TYR A 51 12.12 -10.01 16.93
N ASP A 52 13.18 -9.26 17.26
CA ASP A 52 14.09 -8.72 16.25
C ASP A 52 14.97 -9.84 15.66
N PRO A 53 14.88 -10.12 14.35
CA PRO A 53 15.64 -11.18 13.69
C PRO A 53 17.16 -10.92 13.70
N TYR A 54 17.59 -9.68 13.93
CA TYR A 54 19.01 -9.31 14.02
C TYR A 54 19.61 -9.53 15.40
N LEU A 55 18.83 -9.95 16.39
CA LEU A 55 19.34 -10.44 17.68
C LEU A 55 19.97 -11.84 17.55
N GLN A 56 20.82 -11.99 16.54
CA GLN A 56 21.58 -13.20 16.28
C GLN A 56 22.97 -13.05 16.89
N ASP A 57 23.30 -13.90 17.87
CA ASP A 57 24.64 -13.96 18.45
C ASP A 57 25.66 -14.53 17.45
N LEU A 58 26.26 -13.66 16.65
CA LEU A 58 27.38 -13.99 15.75
C LEU A 58 28.53 -14.73 16.47
N PRO A 59 28.93 -14.36 17.71
CA PRO A 59 29.99 -15.08 18.43
C PRO A 59 29.63 -16.54 18.71
N MET A 60 28.34 -16.88 18.83
CA MET A 60 27.89 -18.25 19.08
C MET A 60 28.08 -19.16 17.86
N ARG A 61 28.18 -18.60 16.64
CA ARG A 61 28.48 -19.35 15.41
C ARG A 61 29.93 -19.83 15.33
N LEU A 62 30.85 -19.21 16.08
CA LEU A 62 32.27 -19.55 16.11
C LEU A 62 32.62 -20.57 17.19
N LYS A 63 31.66 -20.98 18.03
CA LYS A 63 31.91 -22.04 19.00
C LYS A 63 32.09 -23.38 18.24
N PRO A 64 33.16 -24.13 18.53
CA PRO A 64 33.29 -25.48 18.01
C PRO A 64 32.11 -26.34 18.51
N PRO A 65 31.64 -27.31 17.70
CA PRO A 65 30.62 -28.25 18.14
C PRO A 65 31.15 -29.05 19.34
N VAL A 66 30.30 -29.24 20.35
CA VAL A 66 30.59 -30.07 21.53
C VAL A 66 30.64 -31.55 21.18
#